data_AF-A0A6L9MH43-F1
#
_entry.id   AF-A0A6L9MH43-F1
#
_cell.length_a   1.000
_cell.length_b   1.000
_cell.length_c   1.000
_cell.angle_alpha   90.00
_cell.angle_beta   90.00
_cell.angle_gamma   90.00
#
_symmetry.space_group_name_H-M   'P 1'
#
loop_
_entity.id
_entity.type
_entity.pdbx_description
1 polymer ?
#
loop_
_entity_poly.entity_id
_entity_poly.type
_entity_poly.pdbx_seq_one_letter_code
_entity_poly.pdbx_strand_id
1 'polypeptide(L)'
;MAEVLFYHMTESRLEDALPDLLERSLARGWRVVVQFVTEERRDALDHHLWVYKDDGFLPHGSDAEGSAALQPVVLTIEPTQESNEPHVRFLVEGATPLSLERYVRAVYLFDGHDGEQIARARERWAAEKAAGHAVTYWQQTEDRRWVKKA
;
A
#
# COMPACT_ATOMS: atom_id res chain seq x y z
N MET A 1 1.86 5.08 -17.79
CA MET A 1 0.48 5.03 -17.23
C MET A 1 0.46 3.93 -16.20
N ALA A 2 0.20 4.25 -14.93
CA ALA A 2 0.12 3.26 -13.87
C ALA A 2 -1.30 2.68 -13.74
N GLU A 3 -1.42 1.45 -13.23
CA GLU A 3 -2.67 0.93 -12.69
C GLU A 3 -2.84 1.42 -11.25
N VAL A 4 -3.94 2.11 -10.95
CA VAL A 4 -4.20 2.63 -9.60
C VAL A 4 -5.41 1.94 -9.00
N LEU A 5 -5.21 1.27 -7.87
CA LEU A 5 -6.22 0.49 -7.19
C LEU A 5 -6.58 1.17 -5.88
N PHE A 6 -7.86 1.46 -5.69
CA PHE A 6 -8.42 1.97 -4.45
C PHE A 6 -9.11 0.81 -3.72
N TYR A 7 -8.51 0.33 -2.64
CA TYR A 7 -9.04 -0.71 -1.78
C TYR A 7 -9.69 -0.12 -0.54
N HIS A 8 -11.01 -0.31 -0.45
CA HIS A 8 -11.83 0.10 0.66
C HIS A 8 -12.02 -1.07 1.63
N MET A 9 -11.33 -0.99 2.77
CA MET A 9 -11.38 -2.00 3.81
C MET A 9 -12.63 -1.77 4.68
N THR A 10 -13.63 -2.64 4.55
CA THR A 10 -14.85 -2.57 5.39
C THR A 10 -14.91 -3.69 6.43
N GLU A 11 -14.09 -4.74 6.30
CA GLU A 11 -14.16 -5.95 7.13
C GLU A 11 -12.82 -6.34 7.76
N SER A 12 -11.75 -5.60 7.49
CA SER A 12 -10.38 -5.93 7.92
C SER A 12 -9.64 -4.67 8.32
N ARG A 13 -8.70 -4.82 9.26
CA ARG A 13 -7.74 -3.76 9.51
C ARG A 13 -6.63 -3.79 8.46
N LEU A 14 -5.85 -2.72 8.39
CA LEU A 14 -4.69 -2.64 7.52
C LEU A 14 -3.72 -3.79 7.77
N GLU A 15 -3.44 -4.09 9.04
CA GLU A 15 -2.48 -5.10 9.47
C GLU A 15 -2.92 -6.52 9.08
N ASP A 16 -4.21 -6.74 8.84
CA ASP A 16 -4.78 -8.02 8.40
C ASP A 16 -4.79 -8.15 6.86
N ALA A 17 -5.12 -7.06 6.15
CA ALA A 17 -5.32 -7.07 4.70
C ALA A 17 -4.04 -6.86 3.89
N LEU A 18 -3.13 -6.02 4.40
CA LEU A 18 -1.92 -5.62 3.68
C LEU A 18 -0.95 -6.80 3.44
N PRO A 19 -0.67 -7.71 4.40
CA PRO A 19 0.30 -8.79 4.19
C PRO A 19 -0.02 -9.66 2.96
N ASP A 20 -1.27 -10.06 2.78
CA ASP A 20 -1.74 -10.87 1.65
C ASP A 20 -1.61 -10.12 0.30
N LEU A 21 -1.77 -8.79 0.28
CA LEU A 21 -1.53 -7.97 -0.91
C LEU A 21 -0.03 -7.85 -1.25
N LEU A 22 0.82 -7.75 -0.23
CA LEU A 22 2.26 -7.71 -0.38
C LEU A 22 2.81 -9.05 -0.86
N GLU A 23 2.38 -10.17 -0.26
CA GLU A 23 2.72 -11.53 -0.72
C GLU A 23 2.37 -11.75 -2.19
N ARG A 24 1.16 -11.33 -2.61
CA ARG A 24 0.76 -11.37 -4.02
C ARG A 24 1.63 -10.54 -4.95
N SER A 25 2.22 -9.45 -4.45
CA SER A 25 3.15 -8.62 -5.24
C SER A 25 4.50 -9.33 -5.36
N LEU A 26 5.03 -9.83 -4.24
CA LEU A 26 6.28 -10.60 -4.21
C LEU A 26 6.20 -11.89 -5.06
N ALA A 27 5.06 -12.60 -5.03
CA ALA A 27 4.82 -13.78 -5.86
C ALA A 27 4.86 -13.48 -7.37
N ARG A 28 4.68 -12.22 -7.78
CA ARG A 28 4.86 -11.75 -9.17
C ARG A 28 6.29 -11.30 -9.47
N GLY A 29 7.21 -11.41 -8.51
CA GLY A 29 8.57 -10.88 -8.59
C GLY A 29 8.65 -9.36 -8.46
N TRP A 30 7.59 -8.70 -7.97
CA TRP A 30 7.56 -7.25 -7.84
C TRP A 30 8.17 -6.78 -6.52
N ARG A 31 8.94 -5.69 -6.62
CA ARG A 31 9.44 -4.94 -5.45
C ARG A 31 8.41 -3.90 -5.04
N VAL A 32 8.29 -3.65 -3.75
CA VAL A 32 7.21 -2.84 -3.17
C VAL A 32 7.77 -1.77 -2.24
N VAL A 33 7.12 -0.61 -2.22
CA VAL A 33 7.27 0.37 -1.15
C VAL A 33 5.91 0.63 -0.51
N VAL A 34 5.85 0.65 0.82
CA VAL A 34 4.66 0.97 1.61
C VAL A 34 4.90 2.30 2.30
N GLN A 35 4.12 3.31 1.93
CA GLN A 35 4.24 4.66 2.45
C GLN A 35 3.19 4.95 3.52
N PHE A 36 3.65 5.38 4.67
CA PHE A 36 2.87 5.79 5.84
C PHE A 36 2.85 7.30 5.98
N VAL A 37 2.02 7.79 6.92
CA VAL A 37 1.97 9.21 7.30
C VAL A 37 2.91 9.50 8.48
N THR A 38 3.16 8.53 9.37
CA THR A 38 3.98 8.72 10.57
C THR A 38 4.93 7.55 10.81
N GLU A 39 6.02 7.82 11.54
CA GLU A 39 7.02 6.79 11.89
C GLU A 39 6.42 5.74 12.83
N GLU A 40 5.57 6.16 13.77
CA GLU A 40 4.96 5.24 14.74
C GLU A 40 4.11 4.17 14.05
N ARG A 41 3.41 4.53 12.97
CA ARG A 41 2.60 3.58 12.20
C ARG A 41 3.44 2.69 11.31
N ARG A 42 4.51 3.23 10.71
CA ARG A 42 5.51 2.44 9.97
C ARG A 42 6.11 1.37 10.86
N ASP A 43 6.61 1.76 12.04
CA ASP A 43 7.33 0.87 12.96
C ASP A 43 6.38 -0.15 13.61
N ALA A 44 5.13 0.24 13.88
CA ALA A 44 4.10 -0.70 14.34
C ALA A 44 3.80 -1.78 13.29
N LEU A 45 3.73 -1.43 12.00
CA LEU A 45 3.55 -2.43 10.95
C LEU A 45 4.80 -3.31 10.78
N ASP A 46 6.01 -2.72 10.83
CA ASP A 46 7.27 -3.46 10.75
C ASP A 46 7.30 -4.60 11.78
N HIS A 47 7.06 -4.29 13.05
CA HIS A 47 6.98 -5.30 14.11
C HIS A 47 5.89 -6.34 13.84
N HIS A 48 4.71 -5.93 13.36
CA HIS A 48 3.61 -6.84 13.05
C HIS A 48 3.97 -7.82 11.93
N LEU A 49 4.63 -7.37 10.87
CA LEU A 49 5.00 -8.20 9.72
C LEU A 49 6.06 -9.27 10.05
N TRP A 50 6.73 -9.19 11.19
CA TRP A 50 7.60 -10.26 11.68
C TRP A 50 6.83 -11.43 12.32
N VAL A 51 5.60 -11.19 12.80
CA VAL A 51 4.83 -12.16 13.59
C VAL A 51 3.42 -12.42 13.06
N TYR A 52 3.05 -11.83 11.92
CA TYR A 52 1.69 -11.94 11.37
C TYR A 52 1.29 -13.37 10.98
N LYS A 53 2.26 -14.29 10.81
CA LYS A 53 2.02 -15.68 10.46
C LYS A 53 3.10 -16.59 11.06
N ASP A 54 2.68 -17.67 11.71
CA ASP A 54 3.58 -18.61 12.40
C ASP A 54 4.56 -19.34 11.45
N ASP A 55 4.18 -19.56 10.20
CA ASP A 55 4.93 -20.34 9.20
C ASP A 55 5.28 -19.54 7.93
N GLY A 56 5.27 -18.21 8.01
CA GLY A 56 5.54 -17.31 6.90
C GLY A 56 6.55 -16.22 7.25
N PHE A 57 7.30 -15.78 6.26
CA PHE A 57 8.15 -14.60 6.38
C PHE A 57 7.94 -13.70 5.16
N LEU A 58 7.61 -12.44 5.43
CA LEU A 58 7.51 -11.41 4.42
C LEU A 58 8.83 -10.61 4.42
N PRO A 59 9.69 -10.73 3.40
CA PRO A 59 10.97 -10.03 3.40
C PRO A 59 10.77 -8.52 3.23
N HIS A 60 10.93 -7.79 4.34
CA HIS A 60 10.76 -6.35 4.42
C HIS A 60 11.85 -5.70 5.26
N GLY A 61 11.96 -4.37 5.16
CA GLY A 61 12.70 -3.55 6.12
C GLY A 61 12.29 -2.09 6.02
N SER A 62 12.64 -1.33 7.05
CA SER A 62 12.37 0.11 7.12
C SER A 62 13.46 0.91 6.41
N ASP A 63 13.08 2.06 5.84
CA ASP A 63 14.03 3.03 5.28
C ASP A 63 14.91 3.71 6.33
N ALA A 64 14.53 3.64 7.61
CA ALA A 64 15.35 4.10 8.73
C ALA A 64 16.61 3.24 8.98
N GLU A 65 16.65 2.00 8.49
CA GLU A 65 17.69 1.01 8.82
C GLU A 65 18.86 0.98 7.81
N GLY A 66 18.87 1.89 6.83
CA GLY A 66 20.01 2.11 5.93
C GLY A 66 20.24 1.06 4.83
N SER A 67 19.39 0.02 4.75
CA SER A 67 19.51 -1.07 3.75
C SER A 67 18.31 -1.17 2.80
N ALA A 68 17.51 -0.11 2.67
CA ALA A 68 16.27 -0.09 1.89
C ALA A 68 16.45 -0.64 0.45
N ALA A 69 17.55 -0.29 -0.22
CA ALA A 69 17.85 -0.72 -1.59
C ALA A 69 17.93 -2.25 -1.77
N LEU A 70 18.16 -3.02 -0.71
CA LEU A 70 18.22 -4.49 -0.75
C LEU A 70 16.88 -5.14 -0.44
N GLN A 71 15.92 -4.41 0.14
CA GLN A 71 14.67 -5.00 0.61
C GLN A 71 13.68 -5.20 -0.55
N PRO A 72 13.02 -6.38 -0.63
CA PRO A 72 11.92 -6.59 -1.56
C PRO A 72 10.71 -5.69 -1.24
N VAL A 73 10.46 -5.47 0.05
CA VAL A 73 9.45 -4.52 0.56
C VAL A 73 10.13 -3.48 1.44
N VAL A 74 9.96 -2.21 1.12
CA VAL A 74 10.44 -1.10 1.96
C VAL A 74 9.27 -0.41 2.65
N LEU A 75 9.37 -0.22 3.96
CA LEU A 75 8.45 0.60 4.74
C LEU A 75 9.04 2.01 4.89
N THR A 76 8.25 3.05 4.65
CA THR A 76 8.76 4.42 4.58
C THR A 76 7.71 5.46 4.97
N ILE A 77 8.16 6.60 5.49
CA ILE A 77 7.34 7.82 5.59
C ILE A 77 7.63 8.81 4.45
N GLU A 78 8.71 8.58 3.70
CA GLU A 78 9.25 9.49 2.71
C GLU A 78 8.57 9.27 1.34
N PRO A 79 7.87 10.28 0.80
CA PRO A 79 7.28 10.21 -0.54
C PRO A 79 8.31 10.01 -1.67
N THR A 80 9.57 10.36 -1.41
CA THR A 80 10.72 10.26 -2.33
C THR A 80 11.41 8.90 -2.30
N GLN A 81 11.12 8.02 -1.33
CA GLN A 81 11.81 6.75 -1.18
C GLN A 81 11.59 5.83 -2.39
N GLU A 82 12.65 5.56 -3.14
CA GLU A 82 12.58 4.70 -4.32
C GLU A 82 13.82 3.83 -4.55
N SER A 83 14.70 3.75 -3.54
CA SER A 83 16.00 3.08 -3.63
C SER A 83 15.91 1.58 -3.91
N ASN A 84 14.78 0.95 -3.58
CA ASN A 84 14.53 -0.45 -3.88
C ASN A 84 13.91 -0.70 -5.26
N GLU A 85 13.88 0.31 -6.14
CA GLU A 85 13.30 0.22 -7.48
C GLU A 85 11.90 -0.42 -7.49
N PRO A 86 10.95 0.13 -6.72
CA PRO A 86 9.66 -0.50 -6.49
C PRO A 86 8.79 -0.47 -7.76
N HIS A 87 8.18 -1.62 -8.06
CA HIS A 87 7.16 -1.74 -9.10
C HIS A 87 5.80 -1.27 -8.60
N VAL A 88 5.55 -1.46 -7.29
CA VAL A 88 4.29 -1.13 -6.63
C VAL A 88 4.52 -0.16 -5.47
N ARG A 89 3.69 0.88 -5.36
CA ARG A 89 3.60 1.71 -4.17
C ARG A 89 2.25 1.53 -3.48
N PHE A 90 2.28 1.14 -2.21
CA PHE A 90 1.13 1.13 -1.33
C PHE A 90 1.09 2.45 -0.55
N LEU A 91 -0.07 3.08 -0.53
CA LEU A 91 -0.36 4.33 0.16
C LEU A 91 -1.37 3.98 1.24
N VAL A 92 -0.97 4.07 2.50
CA VAL A 92 -1.82 3.72 3.62
C VAL A 92 -2.14 4.95 4.45
N GLU A 93 -3.29 4.96 5.11
CA GLU A 93 -3.63 5.97 6.14
C GLU A 93 -3.67 7.41 5.61
N GLY A 94 -3.95 7.58 4.32
CA GLY A 94 -3.98 8.90 3.68
C GLY A 94 -2.61 9.40 3.20
N ALA A 95 -1.57 8.56 3.22
CA ALA A 95 -0.29 8.86 2.59
C ALA A 95 -0.48 9.23 1.10
N THR A 96 0.31 10.20 0.64
CA THR A 96 0.22 10.73 -0.72
C THR A 96 1.58 10.64 -1.40
N PRO A 97 1.67 10.09 -2.63
CA PRO A 97 2.92 10.02 -3.36
C PRO A 97 3.25 11.37 -4.01
N LEU A 98 4.53 11.60 -4.33
CA LEU A 98 4.92 12.73 -5.18
C LEU A 98 4.46 12.54 -6.63
N SER A 99 4.64 11.35 -7.16
CA SER A 99 4.20 10.95 -8.50
C SER A 99 4.03 9.44 -8.57
N LEU A 100 3.14 8.98 -9.45
CA LEU A 100 2.90 7.57 -9.73
C LEU A 100 3.40 7.12 -11.09
N GLU A 101 3.99 8.01 -11.90
CA GLU A 101 4.29 7.75 -13.32
C GLU A 101 5.24 6.57 -13.56
N ARG A 102 6.20 6.34 -12.65
CA ARG A 102 7.20 5.26 -12.75
C ARG A 102 6.70 3.90 -12.29
N TYR A 103 5.57 3.84 -11.58
CA TYR A 103 5.09 2.59 -11.00
C TYR A 103 4.28 1.82 -12.02
N VAL A 104 4.41 0.49 -11.97
CA VAL A 104 3.49 -0.40 -12.66
C VAL A 104 2.12 -0.29 -11.99
N ARG A 105 2.11 -0.24 -10.66
CA ARG A 105 0.87 -0.19 -9.87
C ARG A 105 1.00 0.73 -8.65
N ALA A 106 -0.05 1.47 -8.36
CA ALA A 106 -0.24 2.13 -7.08
C ALA A 106 -1.48 1.58 -6.39
N VAL A 107 -1.43 1.49 -5.07
CA VAL A 107 -2.50 0.91 -4.29
C VAL A 107 -2.80 1.82 -3.10
N TYR A 108 -3.97 2.45 -3.10
CA TYR A 108 -4.49 3.20 -1.96
C TYR A 108 -5.31 2.25 -1.09
N LEU A 109 -4.90 2.04 0.17
CA LEU A 109 -5.67 1.30 1.17
C LEU A 109 -6.20 2.29 2.18
N PHE A 110 -7.51 2.26 2.40
CA PHE A 110 -8.16 3.15 3.36
C PHE A 110 -9.22 2.41 4.17
N ASP A 111 -9.34 2.80 5.43
CA ASP A 111 -10.35 2.26 6.35
C ASP A 111 -11.73 2.86 6.02
N GLY A 112 -12.72 1.97 5.82
CA GLY A 112 -14.11 2.34 5.56
C GLY A 112 -14.87 2.90 6.74
N HIS A 113 -14.29 2.85 7.94
CA HIS A 113 -14.85 3.44 9.14
C HIS A 113 -14.21 4.80 9.48
N ASP A 114 -13.18 5.20 8.74
CA ASP A 114 -12.51 6.48 8.89
C ASP A 114 -13.00 7.46 7.80
N GLY A 115 -13.84 8.41 8.23
CA GLY A 115 -14.40 9.43 7.34
C GLY A 115 -13.35 10.33 6.69
N GLU A 116 -12.23 10.58 7.35
CA GLU A 116 -11.14 11.40 6.79
C GLU A 116 -10.41 10.64 5.68
N GLN A 117 -10.09 9.36 5.91
CA GLN A 117 -9.45 8.54 4.89
C GLN A 117 -10.35 8.33 3.67
N ILE A 118 -11.67 8.15 3.85
CA ILE A 118 -12.63 8.09 2.75
C ILE A 118 -12.63 9.39 1.94
N ALA A 119 -12.64 10.54 2.61
CA ALA A 119 -12.60 11.84 1.94
C ALA A 119 -11.32 12.01 1.11
N ARG A 120 -10.16 11.72 1.71
CA ARG A 120 -8.85 11.74 1.02
C ARG A 120 -8.81 10.77 -0.15
N ALA A 121 -9.34 9.56 -0.01
CA ALA A 121 -9.41 8.58 -1.10
C ALA A 121 -10.23 9.10 -2.29
N ARG A 122 -11.33 9.82 -2.05
CA ARG A 122 -12.13 10.46 -3.13
C ARG A 122 -11.36 11.57 -3.84
N GLU A 123 -10.63 12.39 -3.10
CA GLU A 123 -9.77 13.43 -3.69
C GLU A 123 -8.67 12.82 -4.56
N ARG A 124 -7.97 11.80 -4.04
CA ARG A 124 -6.95 11.07 -4.80
C ARG A 124 -7.53 10.38 -6.01
N TRP A 125 -8.70 9.76 -5.90
CA TRP A 125 -9.39 9.15 -7.05
C TRP A 125 -9.61 10.15 -8.19
N ALA A 126 -10.02 11.38 -7.88
CA ALA A 126 -10.17 12.42 -8.89
C ALA A 126 -8.80 12.84 -9.47
N ALA A 127 -7.80 13.02 -8.62
CA ALA A 127 -6.44 13.41 -9.03
C ALA A 127 -5.79 12.37 -9.96
N GLU A 128 -5.83 11.08 -9.60
CA GLU A 128 -5.19 10.03 -10.41
C GLU A 128 -5.89 9.81 -11.75
N LYS A 129 -7.22 9.97 -11.81
CA LYS A 129 -7.93 9.96 -13.09
C LYS A 129 -7.56 11.16 -13.95
N ALA A 130 -7.44 12.35 -13.36
CA ALA A 130 -7.03 13.55 -14.08
C ALA A 130 -5.58 13.45 -14.60
N ALA A 131 -4.71 12.74 -13.86
CA ALA A 131 -3.35 12.39 -14.28
C ALA A 131 -3.29 11.29 -15.37
N GLY A 132 -4.44 10.77 -15.81
CA GLY A 132 -4.53 9.81 -16.91
C GLY A 132 -4.16 8.38 -16.52
N HIS A 133 -4.19 8.03 -15.22
CA HIS A 133 -3.95 6.65 -14.78
C HIS A 133 -5.18 5.76 -14.96
N ALA A 134 -4.94 4.44 -15.06
CA ALA A 134 -6.02 3.46 -15.12
C ALA A 134 -6.51 3.17 -13.69
N VAL A 135 -7.59 3.83 -13.28
CA VAL A 135 -8.07 3.79 -11.89
C VAL A 135 -9.20 2.77 -11.70
N THR A 136 -9.11 1.93 -10.68
CA THR A 136 -10.15 0.97 -10.29
C THR A 136 -10.45 1.01 -8.80
N TYR A 137 -11.71 0.77 -8.43
CA TYR A 137 -12.21 0.77 -7.07
C TYR A 137 -12.64 -0.64 -6.67
N TRP A 138 -12.17 -1.08 -5.51
CA TRP A 138 -12.38 -2.40 -4.96
C TRP A 138 -12.86 -2.27 -3.52
N GLN A 139 -13.86 -3.07 -3.15
CA GLN A 139 -14.44 -3.07 -1.82
C GLN A 139 -14.47 -4.50 -1.27
N GLN A 140 -14.29 -4.64 0.04
CA GLN A 140 -14.47 -5.94 0.69
C GLN A 140 -15.93 -6.37 0.70
N THR A 141 -16.16 -7.66 0.55
CA THR A 141 -17.40 -8.34 0.94
C THR A 141 -17.32 -8.73 2.40
N GLU A 142 -18.45 -9.13 3.01
CA GLU A 142 -18.51 -9.70 4.37
C GLU A 142 -17.47 -10.83 4.59
N ASP A 143 -17.21 -11.66 3.57
CA ASP A 143 -16.17 -12.70 3.60
C ASP A 143 -14.72 -12.18 3.40
N ARG A 144 -14.48 -10.87 3.54
CA ARG A 144 -13.19 -10.16 3.32
C ARG A 144 -12.60 -10.26 1.91
N ARG A 145 -13.35 -10.76 0.93
CA ARG A 145 -12.92 -10.85 -0.47
C ARG A 145 -13.06 -9.51 -1.18
N TRP A 146 -12.17 -9.25 -2.14
CA TRP A 146 -12.19 -8.03 -2.94
C TRP A 146 -13.10 -8.15 -4.16
N VAL A 147 -14.01 -7.20 -4.31
CA VAL A 147 -14.88 -7.08 -5.49
C VAL A 147 -14.66 -5.73 -6.15
N LYS A 148 -14.38 -5.74 -7.46
CA LYS A 148 -14.30 -4.52 -8.27
C LYS A 148 -15.68 -3.88 -8.40
N LYS A 149 -15.76 -2.59 -8.12
CA LYS A 149 -16.99 -1.78 -8.15
C LYS A 149 -16.95 -0.69 -9.22
N ALA A 150 -15.76 -0.21 -9.59
CA ALA A 150 -15.51 0.67 -10.74
C ALA A 150 -14.14 0.40 -11.36
#